data_AF-A0A0J5GY62-F1
#
_entry.id   AF-A0A0J5GY62-F1
#
_cell.length_a   1.000
_cell.length_b   1.000
_cell.length_c   1.000
_cell.angle_alpha   90.00
_cell.angle_beta   90.00
_cell.angle_gamma   90.00
#
_symmetry.space_group_name_H-M   'P 1'
#
loop_
_entity.id
_entity.type
_entity.pdbx_description
1 polymer ?
#
loop_
_entity_poly.entity_id
_entity_poly.type
_entity_poly.pdbx_seq_one_letter_code
_entity_poly.pdbx_strand_id
1 'polypeptide(L)'
;MYSSIKQFLTYKTNTYENTYLFIQSEISEAAALYMLKSKWIKFGIAILIIFLFLQFIVPLLILANLEKPPASSGHFINTYEESKARFLNYEEKLTKNWNTVGSDTFSVDGDATIDLWWADANTEQKNLLILTTGVHGVEGYVGSAMLDIFLEKFIPEINKENTGIILVHAVNPVGMKECVDTMKTM
;
A
#
# COMPACT_ATOMS: atom_id res chain seq x y z
N MET A 1 -3.17 -57.91 -58.24
CA MET A 1 -1.79 -57.84 -57.73
C MET A 1 -1.44 -56.49 -57.09
N TYR A 2 -1.74 -55.35 -57.72
CA TYR A 2 -1.42 -54.00 -57.19
C TYR A 2 -2.14 -53.62 -55.88
N SER A 3 -3.43 -53.99 -55.73
CA SER A 3 -4.23 -53.67 -54.53
C SER A 3 -3.70 -54.34 -53.25
N SER A 4 -3.34 -55.63 -53.34
CA SER A 4 -2.84 -56.42 -52.20
C SER A 4 -1.47 -55.94 -51.70
N ILE A 5 -0.61 -55.45 -52.61
CA ILE A 5 0.69 -54.86 -52.25
C ILE A 5 0.50 -53.53 -51.53
N LYS A 6 -0.43 -52.68 -51.99
CA LYS A 6 -0.73 -51.39 -51.34
C LYS A 6 -1.29 -51.60 -49.93
N GLN A 7 -2.19 -52.57 -49.75
CA GLN A 7 -2.77 -52.90 -48.44
C GLN A 7 -1.72 -53.48 -47.48
N PHE A 8 -0.82 -54.33 -47.97
CA PHE A 8 0.30 -54.84 -47.17
C PHE A 8 1.27 -53.73 -46.75
N LEU A 9 1.62 -52.81 -47.67
CA LEU A 9 2.48 -51.67 -47.37
C LEU A 9 1.83 -50.73 -46.35
N THR A 10 0.54 -50.41 -46.50
CA THR A 10 -0.22 -49.57 -45.54
C THR A 10 -0.35 -50.24 -44.16
N TYR A 11 -0.57 -51.56 -44.11
CA TYR A 11 -0.56 -52.30 -42.85
C TYR A 11 0.80 -52.21 -42.16
N LYS A 12 1.88 -52.40 -42.93
CA LYS A 12 3.24 -52.34 -42.41
C LYS A 12 3.59 -50.94 -41.88
N THR A 13 3.26 -49.87 -42.62
CA THR A 13 3.50 -48.48 -42.20
C THR A 13 2.72 -48.12 -40.93
N ASN A 14 1.44 -48.48 -40.85
CA ASN A 14 0.63 -48.24 -39.65
C ASN A 14 1.16 -49.00 -38.43
N THR A 15 1.67 -50.21 -38.63
CA THR A 15 2.28 -51.00 -37.54
C THR A 15 3.56 -50.33 -37.04
N TYR A 16 4.39 -49.81 -37.95
CA TYR A 16 5.59 -49.05 -37.57
C TYR A 16 5.24 -47.76 -36.84
N GLU A 17 4.34 -46.93 -37.37
CA GLU A 17 3.92 -45.67 -36.74
C GLU A 17 3.34 -45.89 -35.34
N ASN A 18 2.47 -46.88 -35.16
CA ASN A 18 1.91 -47.21 -33.85
C ASN A 18 2.99 -47.68 -32.86
N THR A 19 3.98 -48.44 -33.35
CA THR A 19 5.12 -48.88 -32.51
C THR A 19 6.00 -47.70 -32.13
N TYR A 20 6.25 -46.77 -33.05
CA TYR A 20 7.01 -45.54 -32.78
C TYR A 20 6.31 -44.64 -31.75
N LEU A 21 5.00 -44.42 -31.89
CA LEU A 21 4.22 -43.62 -30.94
C LEU A 21 4.21 -44.24 -29.54
N PHE A 22 4.06 -45.57 -29.46
CA PHE A 22 4.09 -46.31 -28.20
C PHE A 22 5.46 -46.19 -27.49
N ILE A 23 6.56 -46.40 -28.24
CA ILE A 23 7.93 -46.24 -27.72
C ILE A 23 8.17 -44.79 -27.27
N GLN A 24 7.68 -43.80 -28.04
CA GLN A 24 7.82 -42.40 -27.69
C GLN A 24 7.04 -42.03 -26.41
N SER A 25 5.86 -42.62 -26.19
CA SER A 25 5.12 -42.45 -24.93
C SER A 25 5.85 -43.09 -23.74
N GLU A 26 6.39 -44.31 -23.87
CA GLU A 26 7.13 -44.96 -22.77
C GLU A 26 8.42 -44.19 -22.43
N ILE A 27 9.15 -43.69 -23.44
CA ILE A 27 10.34 -42.86 -23.21
C ILE A 27 9.97 -41.55 -22.54
N SER A 28 8.86 -40.92 -22.93
CA SER A 28 8.37 -39.69 -22.30
C SER A 28 7.99 -39.91 -20.83
N GLU A 29 7.29 -41.00 -20.52
CA GLU A 29 6.95 -41.37 -19.14
C GLU A 29 8.19 -41.69 -18.30
N ALA A 30 9.14 -42.46 -18.85
CA ALA A 30 10.40 -42.78 -18.19
C ALA A 30 11.25 -41.52 -17.95
N ALA A 31 11.29 -40.59 -18.91
CA ALA A 31 11.98 -39.31 -18.78
C ALA A 31 11.33 -38.43 -17.70
N ALA A 32 10.00 -38.37 -17.64
CA ALA A 32 9.28 -37.64 -16.58
C ALA A 32 9.57 -38.24 -15.19
N LEU A 33 9.57 -39.57 -15.06
CA LEU A 33 9.93 -40.26 -13.82
C LEU A 33 11.39 -40.03 -13.42
N TYR A 34 12.32 -39.99 -14.38
CA TYR A 34 13.73 -39.69 -14.14
C TYR A 34 13.93 -38.23 -13.71
N MET A 35 13.25 -37.29 -14.37
CA MET A 35 13.23 -35.87 -14.00
C MET A 35 12.67 -35.69 -12.57
N LEU A 36 11.58 -36.36 -12.21
CA LEU A 36 11.02 -36.34 -10.84
C LEU A 36 11.96 -36.96 -9.80
N LYS A 37 12.87 -37.88 -10.19
CA LYS A 37 13.91 -38.43 -9.32
C LYS A 37 15.12 -37.50 -9.16
N SER A 38 15.27 -36.49 -10.02
CA SER A 38 16.38 -35.53 -9.95
C SER A 38 16.34 -34.73 -8.65
N LYS A 39 17.45 -34.75 -7.90
CA LYS A 39 17.58 -33.99 -6.65
C LYS A 39 17.40 -32.48 -6.86
N TRP A 40 17.79 -31.97 -8.02
CA TRP A 40 17.65 -30.55 -8.38
C TRP A 40 16.21 -30.13 -8.64
N ILE A 41 15.39 -31.00 -9.23
CA ILE A 41 13.96 -30.74 -9.43
C ILE A 41 13.22 -30.75 -8.10
N LYS A 42 13.52 -31.72 -7.22
CA LYS A 42 12.97 -31.74 -5.85
C LYS A 42 13.38 -30.51 -5.05
N PHE A 43 14.62 -30.06 -5.21
CA PHE A 43 15.11 -28.83 -4.60
C PHE A 43 14.37 -27.59 -5.12
N GLY A 44 14.17 -27.49 -6.44
CA GLY A 44 13.39 -26.41 -7.05
C GLY A 44 11.93 -26.38 -6.59
N ILE A 45 11.28 -27.54 -6.51
CA ILE A 45 9.92 -27.67 -5.98
C ILE A 45 9.87 -27.24 -4.50
N ALA A 46 10.86 -27.63 -3.70
CA ALA A 46 10.94 -27.23 -2.29
C ALA A 46 11.08 -25.70 -2.14
N ILE A 47 11.92 -25.05 -2.96
CA ILE A 47 12.05 -23.59 -2.98
C ILE A 47 10.72 -22.94 -3.38
N LEU A 48 10.05 -23.45 -4.41
CA LEU A 48 8.77 -22.90 -4.86
C LEU A 48 7.70 -23.01 -3.76
N ILE A 49 7.63 -24.15 -3.07
CA ILE A 49 6.71 -24.33 -1.94
C ILE A 49 7.02 -23.34 -0.82
N ILE A 50 8.31 -23.17 -0.47
CA ILE A 50 8.71 -22.19 0.56
C ILE A 50 8.35 -20.77 0.11
N PHE A 51 8.59 -20.41 -1.14
CA PHE A 51 8.24 -19.11 -1.69
C PHE A 51 6.74 -18.84 -1.63
N LEU A 52 5.91 -19.81 -2.06
CA LEU A 52 4.46 -19.69 -1.98
C LEU A 52 3.98 -19.65 -0.53
N PHE A 53 4.58 -20.42 0.37
CA PHE A 53 4.28 -20.36 1.80
C PHE A 53 4.61 -18.99 2.39
N LEU A 54 5.77 -18.42 2.04
CA LEU A 54 6.20 -17.10 2.47
C LEU A 54 5.28 -16.00 1.91
N GLN A 55 4.79 -16.17 0.67
CA GLN A 55 3.98 -15.15 0.00
C GLN A 55 2.52 -15.18 0.43
N PHE A 56 1.96 -16.37 0.75
CA PHE A 56 0.54 -16.51 0.99
C PHE A 56 0.20 -16.89 2.43
N ILE A 57 0.97 -17.77 3.07
CA ILE A 57 0.64 -18.27 4.42
C ILE A 57 1.19 -17.35 5.50
N VAL A 58 2.44 -16.88 5.35
CA VAL A 58 3.06 -16.00 6.34
C VAL A 58 2.28 -14.69 6.52
N PRO A 59 1.82 -13.96 5.47
CA PRO A 59 1.02 -12.76 5.66
C PRO A 59 -0.31 -13.03 6.37
N LEU A 60 -0.96 -14.16 6.09
CA LEU A 60 -2.19 -14.57 6.78
C LEU A 60 -1.93 -14.91 8.25
N LEU A 61 -0.82 -15.58 8.56
CA LEU A 61 -0.40 -15.83 9.94
C LEU A 61 -0.08 -14.55 10.68
N ILE A 62 0.59 -13.59 10.03
CA ILE A 62 0.83 -12.25 10.60
C ILE A 62 -0.51 -11.56 10.86
N LEU A 63 -1.41 -11.49 9.88
CA LEU A 63 -2.74 -10.88 10.04
C LEU A 63 -3.57 -11.51 11.16
N ALA A 64 -3.52 -12.84 11.30
CA ALA A 64 -4.26 -13.55 12.34
C ALA A 64 -3.70 -13.32 13.76
N ASN A 65 -2.41 -12.99 13.88
CA ASN A 65 -1.72 -12.79 15.15
C ASN A 65 -1.35 -11.32 15.42
N LEU A 66 -1.61 -10.41 14.46
CA LEU A 66 -1.55 -8.99 14.70
C LEU A 66 -2.61 -8.67 15.74
N GLU A 67 -2.15 -8.17 16.89
CA GLU A 67 -3.04 -7.63 17.91
C GLU A 67 -3.95 -6.61 17.21
N LYS A 68 -5.26 -6.79 17.36
CA LYS A 68 -6.20 -5.85 16.76
C LYS A 68 -5.79 -4.46 17.24
N PRO A 69 -5.62 -3.49 16.34
CA PRO A 69 -5.27 -2.16 16.78
C PRO A 69 -6.29 -1.76 17.86
N PRO A 70 -5.85 -1.12 18.95
CA PRO A 70 -6.77 -0.61 19.95
C PRO A 70 -7.87 0.18 19.23
N ALA A 71 -9.10 0.15 19.76
CA ALA A 71 -10.22 0.91 19.21
C ALA A 71 -9.71 2.28 18.76
N SER A 72 -9.95 2.65 17.50
CA SER A 72 -9.26 3.75 16.82
C SER A 72 -9.12 4.93 17.78
N SER A 73 -7.89 5.32 18.10
CA SER A 73 -7.65 6.49 18.95
C SER A 73 -8.46 7.65 18.38
N GLY A 74 -9.03 8.51 19.22
CA GLY A 74 -9.85 9.65 18.77
C GLY A 74 -9.16 10.56 17.74
N HIS A 75 -7.86 10.42 17.55
CA HIS A 75 -7.05 11.06 16.51
C HIS A 75 -7.36 10.61 15.07
N PHE A 76 -7.86 9.39 14.83
CA PHE A 76 -8.18 8.95 13.46
C PHE A 76 -9.56 9.44 13.05
N ILE A 77 -9.61 10.16 11.93
CA ILE A 77 -10.83 10.65 11.29
C ILE A 77 -11.07 9.86 10.00
N ASN A 78 -12.33 9.68 9.63
CA ASN A 78 -12.74 8.86 8.50
C ASN A 78 -13.21 9.65 7.27
N THR A 79 -13.41 10.98 7.38
CA THR A 79 -13.84 11.81 6.26
C THR A 79 -12.96 13.04 6.09
N TYR A 80 -12.86 13.53 4.85
CA TYR A 80 -12.09 14.73 4.56
C TYR A 80 -12.68 15.95 5.30
N GLU A 81 -14.01 16.04 5.36
CA GLU A 81 -14.75 17.13 5.99
C GLU A 81 -14.52 17.19 7.49
N GLU A 82 -14.56 16.05 8.19
CA GLU A 82 -14.21 15.96 9.61
C GLU A 82 -12.75 16.38 9.84
N SER A 83 -11.84 15.98 8.93
CA SER A 83 -10.41 16.23 9.06
C SER A 83 -10.10 17.71 8.90
N LYS A 84 -10.70 18.34 7.89
CA LYS A 84 -10.68 19.80 7.66
C LYS A 84 -11.28 20.54 8.84
N ALA A 85 -12.47 20.13 9.32
CA ALA A 85 -13.12 20.77 10.46
C ALA A 85 -12.24 20.73 11.71
N ARG A 86 -11.57 19.60 12.00
CA ARG A 86 -10.60 19.53 13.10
C ARG A 86 -9.45 20.50 12.90
N PHE A 87 -8.84 20.52 11.71
CA PHE A 87 -7.68 21.37 11.43
C PHE A 87 -8.01 22.87 11.58
N LEU A 88 -9.18 23.30 11.13
CA LEU A 88 -9.63 24.68 11.30
C LEU A 88 -9.84 25.08 12.77
N ASN A 89 -10.04 24.12 13.68
CA ASN A 89 -10.17 24.40 15.12
C ASN A 89 -8.82 24.48 15.86
N TYR A 90 -7.68 24.47 15.16
CA TYR A 90 -6.35 24.56 15.79
C TYR A 90 -5.98 25.95 16.28
N GLU A 91 -6.71 26.99 15.88
CA GLU A 91 -6.46 28.39 16.27
C GLU A 91 -6.26 28.56 17.79
N GLU A 92 -7.16 28.01 18.60
CA GLU A 92 -7.11 28.16 20.06
C GLU A 92 -5.85 27.50 20.65
N LYS A 93 -5.45 26.35 20.12
CA LYS A 93 -4.23 25.65 20.56
C LYS A 93 -2.98 26.45 20.19
N LEU A 94 -2.96 27.09 19.02
CA LEU A 94 -1.81 27.86 18.52
C LEU A 94 -1.67 29.22 19.22
N THR A 95 -2.75 29.97 19.37
CA THR A 95 -2.77 31.30 20.02
C THR A 95 -2.43 31.25 21.51
N LYS A 96 -2.57 30.09 22.16
CA LYS A 96 -2.06 29.85 23.52
C LYS A 96 -0.53 29.78 23.61
N ASN A 97 0.15 29.51 22.49
CA ASN A 97 1.59 29.24 22.46
C ASN A 97 2.39 30.33 21.72
N TRP A 98 1.78 30.97 20.71
CA TRP A 98 2.40 32.04 19.93
C TRP A 98 1.56 33.33 19.96
N ASN A 99 2.25 34.47 19.95
CA ASN A 99 1.64 35.80 19.99
C ASN A 99 1.07 36.24 18.64
N THR A 100 1.60 35.70 17.55
CA THR A 100 1.17 36.02 16.18
C THR A 100 0.87 34.73 15.45
N VAL A 101 -0.41 34.53 15.14
CA VAL A 101 -0.94 33.35 14.47
C VAL A 101 -1.82 33.83 13.33
N GLY A 102 -1.72 33.17 12.18
CA GLY A 102 -2.60 33.39 11.05
C GLY A 102 -2.91 32.09 10.32
N SER A 103 -3.89 32.17 9.42
CA SER A 103 -4.30 31.07 8.57
C SER A 103 -4.48 31.52 7.14
N ASP A 104 -4.31 30.58 6.24
CA ASP A 104 -4.53 30.76 4.80
C ASP A 104 -5.26 29.55 4.26
N THR A 105 -6.16 29.77 3.29
CA THR A 105 -6.91 28.72 2.62
C THR A 105 -6.79 28.90 1.11
N PHE A 106 -6.40 27.82 0.43
CA PHE A 106 -6.29 27.78 -1.02
C PHE A 106 -7.31 26.79 -1.60
N SER A 107 -8.24 27.27 -2.42
CA SER A 107 -9.19 26.42 -3.14
C SER A 107 -8.48 25.59 -4.21
N VAL A 108 -8.77 24.29 -4.26
CA VAL A 108 -8.22 23.37 -5.27
C VAL A 108 -9.31 22.93 -6.24
N ASP A 109 -10.37 22.29 -5.73
CA ASP A 109 -11.53 21.86 -6.52
C ASP A 109 -12.77 21.71 -5.64
N GLY A 110 -13.92 22.21 -6.07
CA GLY A 110 -15.14 22.22 -5.26
C GLY A 110 -14.93 22.78 -3.84
N ASP A 111 -15.16 21.96 -2.83
CA ASP A 111 -14.95 22.26 -1.40
C ASP A 111 -13.58 21.77 -0.87
N ALA A 112 -12.76 21.17 -1.73
CA ALA A 112 -11.40 20.72 -1.43
C ALA A 112 -10.45 21.92 -1.38
N THR A 113 -9.74 22.05 -0.26
CA THR A 113 -8.86 23.18 0.05
C THR A 113 -7.54 22.70 0.65
N ILE A 114 -6.48 23.45 0.39
CA ILE A 114 -5.24 23.37 1.16
C ILE A 114 -5.34 24.44 2.25
N ASP A 115 -5.50 24.02 3.49
CA ASP A 115 -5.62 24.89 4.65
C ASP A 115 -4.30 24.94 5.42
N LEU A 116 -3.93 26.14 5.85
CA LEU A 116 -2.69 26.41 6.55
C LEU A 116 -2.96 27.12 7.87
N TRP A 117 -2.14 26.78 8.85
CA TRP A 117 -1.91 27.61 10.02
C TRP A 117 -0.44 27.97 10.06
N TRP A 118 -0.14 29.22 10.39
CA TRP A 118 1.22 29.68 10.64
C TRP A 118 1.28 30.48 11.93
N ALA A 119 2.46 30.46 12.57
CA ALA A 119 2.73 31.25 13.75
C ALA A 119 4.19 31.70 13.75
N ASP A 120 4.42 32.99 14.02
CA ASP A 120 5.76 33.55 14.13
C ASP A 120 6.35 33.27 15.50
N ALA A 121 7.67 33.11 15.58
CA ALA A 121 8.38 33.09 16.86
C ALA A 121 8.07 34.34 17.68
N ASN A 122 7.85 34.20 18.99
CA ASN A 122 7.37 35.29 19.84
C ASN A 122 8.35 36.47 19.95
N THR A 123 9.65 36.17 19.92
CA THR A 123 10.70 37.17 20.17
C THR A 123 11.70 37.27 19.02
N GLU A 124 12.25 36.15 18.53
CA GLU A 124 13.33 36.17 17.53
C GLU A 124 13.18 35.05 16.50
N GLN A 125 13.01 35.39 15.21
CA GLN A 125 12.79 34.40 14.15
C GLN A 125 14.08 33.65 13.78
N LYS A 126 14.48 32.66 14.59
CA LYS A 126 15.67 31.82 14.34
C LYS A 126 15.36 30.53 13.59
N ASN A 127 14.26 29.88 13.95
CA ASN A 127 13.88 28.57 13.41
C ASN A 127 12.46 28.62 12.85
N LEU A 128 12.22 27.81 11.82
CA LEU A 128 10.89 27.58 11.25
C LEU A 128 10.69 26.08 11.08
N LEU A 129 9.62 25.55 11.66
CA LEU A 129 9.22 24.17 11.49
C LEU A 129 7.99 24.09 10.58
N ILE A 130 8.11 23.39 9.46
CA ILE A 130 7.03 23.22 8.49
C ILE A 130 6.59 21.76 8.49
N LEU A 131 5.32 21.50 8.79
CA LEU A 131 4.70 20.18 8.69
C LEU A 131 3.66 20.19 7.59
N THR A 132 3.82 19.29 6.63
CA THR A 132 2.83 19.07 5.56
C THR A 132 2.25 17.67 5.66
N THR A 133 1.00 17.51 5.23
CA THR A 133 0.30 16.23 5.27
C THR A 133 -0.40 15.94 3.96
N GLY A 134 -0.64 14.65 3.69
CA GLY A 134 -1.47 14.19 2.57
C GLY A 134 -0.96 14.62 1.21
N VAL A 135 0.32 14.39 0.91
CA VAL A 135 0.85 14.51 -0.46
C VAL A 135 0.20 13.43 -1.34
N HIS A 136 0.14 12.20 -0.84
CA HIS A 136 -0.78 11.20 -1.33
C HIS A 136 -2.10 11.30 -0.56
N GLY A 137 -3.23 11.19 -1.27
CA GLY A 137 -4.56 11.43 -0.70
C GLY A 137 -4.85 10.62 0.58
N VAL A 138 -4.67 9.30 0.51
CA VAL A 138 -4.94 8.39 1.64
C VAL A 138 -4.09 8.68 2.88
N GLU A 139 -2.88 9.22 2.69
CA GLU A 139 -1.98 9.57 3.79
C GLU A 139 -2.44 10.81 4.55
N GLY A 140 -3.38 11.58 4.00
CA GLY A 140 -3.97 12.74 4.65
C GLY A 140 -4.68 12.41 5.97
N TYR A 141 -5.31 11.24 6.07
CA TYR A 141 -5.99 10.79 7.29
C TYR A 141 -5.01 10.50 8.43
N VAL A 142 -3.94 9.75 8.12
CA VAL A 142 -2.86 9.49 9.07
C VAL A 142 -2.14 10.80 9.41
N GLY A 143 -1.90 11.65 8.42
CA GLY A 143 -1.31 12.97 8.61
C GLY A 143 -2.12 13.87 9.55
N SER A 144 -3.46 13.87 9.42
CA SER A 144 -4.35 14.61 10.32
C SER A 144 -4.26 14.11 11.77
N ALA A 145 -4.22 12.79 11.96
CA ALA A 145 -4.01 12.20 13.28
C ALA A 145 -2.64 12.60 13.86
N MET A 146 -1.59 12.60 13.04
CA MET A 146 -0.24 12.99 13.46
C MET A 146 -0.15 14.48 13.79
N LEU A 147 -0.85 15.35 13.05
CA LEU A 147 -0.96 16.77 13.41
C LEU A 147 -1.67 16.96 14.74
N ASP A 148 -2.76 16.26 15.01
CA ASP A 148 -3.47 16.36 16.29
C ASP A 148 -2.56 15.95 17.47
N ILE A 149 -1.85 14.82 17.31
CA ILE A 149 -0.85 14.36 18.30
C ILE A 149 0.30 15.36 18.42
N PHE A 150 0.76 15.94 17.31
CA PHE A 150 1.79 16.97 17.30
C PHE A 150 1.38 18.18 18.14
N LEU A 151 0.14 18.64 17.95
CA LEU A 151 -0.41 19.76 18.71
C LEU A 151 -0.50 19.46 20.22
N GLU A 152 -0.88 18.24 20.58
CA GLU A 152 -1.07 17.88 21.98
C GLU A 152 0.22 17.58 22.73
N LYS A 153 1.16 16.89 22.08
CA LYS A 153 2.35 16.35 22.76
C LYS A 153 3.61 17.14 22.49
N PHE A 154 3.77 17.71 21.30
CA PHE A 154 5.06 18.26 20.86
C PHE A 154 5.11 19.79 20.85
N ILE A 155 4.00 20.49 20.54
CA ILE A 155 3.93 21.96 20.67
C ILE A 155 4.40 22.45 22.05
N PRO A 156 4.02 21.82 23.19
CA PRO A 156 4.50 22.26 24.49
C PRO A 156 6.02 22.27 24.64
N GLU A 157 6.73 21.36 23.95
CA GLU A 157 8.19 21.19 24.02
C GLU A 157 8.96 22.14 23.10
N ILE A 158 8.28 22.77 22.13
CA ILE A 158 8.92 23.72 21.21
C ILE A 158 9.21 25.05 21.92
N ASN A 159 10.40 25.59 21.67
CA ASN A 159 10.79 26.93 22.10
C ASN A 159 10.12 28.00 21.22
N LYS A 160 8.93 28.45 21.62
CA LYS A 160 8.13 29.46 20.88
C LYS A 160 8.80 30.82 20.81
N GLU A 161 9.74 31.13 21.71
CA GLU A 161 10.46 32.40 21.68
C GLU A 161 11.32 32.57 20.44
N ASN A 162 11.82 31.46 19.89
CA ASN A 162 12.70 31.50 18.74
C ASN A 162 12.30 30.63 17.53
N THR A 163 11.18 29.91 17.63
CA THR A 163 10.72 28.98 16.62
C THR A 163 9.30 29.31 16.19
N GLY A 164 9.13 29.64 14.91
CA GLY A 164 7.82 29.71 14.26
C GLY A 164 7.42 28.36 13.68
N ILE A 165 6.15 28.24 13.31
CA ILE A 165 5.61 27.02 12.70
C ILE A 165 4.73 27.32 11.48
N ILE A 166 4.66 26.36 10.55
CA ILE A 166 3.65 26.29 9.50
C ILE A 166 3.12 24.86 9.46
N LEU A 167 1.81 24.71 9.57
CA LEU A 167 1.10 23.44 9.47
C LEU A 167 0.23 23.48 8.21
N VAL A 168 0.26 22.41 7.41
CA VAL A 168 -0.48 22.32 6.14
C VAL A 168 -1.34 21.06 6.13
N HIS A 169 -2.64 21.24 5.90
CA HIS A 169 -3.62 20.18 5.78
C HIS A 169 -4.58 20.41 4.60
N ALA A 170 -4.69 19.53 3.62
CA ALA A 170 -3.70 18.57 3.15
C ALA A 170 -3.21 19.02 1.77
N VAL A 171 -2.01 18.63 1.37
CA VAL A 171 -1.40 19.07 0.09
C VAL A 171 -2.21 18.56 -1.12
N ASN A 172 -2.79 17.36 -1.03
CA ASN A 172 -3.68 16.78 -2.03
C ASN A 172 -5.08 16.53 -1.44
N PRO A 173 -5.91 17.59 -1.27
CA PRO A 173 -7.19 17.47 -0.59
C PRO A 173 -8.24 16.71 -1.43
N VAL A 174 -8.17 16.82 -2.76
CA VAL A 174 -9.03 16.07 -3.69
C VAL A 174 -8.78 14.58 -3.56
N GLY A 175 -7.51 14.16 -3.64
CA GLY A 175 -7.15 12.74 -3.49
C GLY A 175 -7.48 12.19 -2.10
N MET A 176 -7.41 13.01 -1.05
CA MET A 176 -7.83 12.61 0.28
C MET A 176 -9.34 12.32 0.31
N LYS A 177 -10.15 13.25 -0.20
CA LYS A 177 -11.61 13.12 -0.27
C LYS A 177 -12.06 11.89 -1.08
N GLU A 178 -11.54 11.74 -2.30
CA GLU A 178 -11.93 10.66 -3.22
C GLU A 178 -11.52 9.25 -2.74
N CYS A 179 -10.47 9.16 -1.93
CA CYS A 179 -9.95 7.88 -1.45
C CYS A 179 -10.99 7.11 -0.62
N VAL A 180 -11.76 7.80 0.23
CA VAL A 180 -12.77 7.16 1.07
C VAL A 180 -14.01 6.76 0.27
N ASP A 181 -14.41 7.56 -0.73
CA ASP A 181 -15.55 7.24 -1.59
C ASP A 181 -15.27 5.99 -2.44
N THR A 182 -14.02 5.82 -2.86
CA THR A 182 -13.56 4.61 -3.57
C THR A 182 -13.60 3.37 -2.68
N MET A 183 -13.30 3.49 -1.38
CA MET A 183 -13.34 2.35 -0.44
C MET A 183 -14.77 1.93 -0.06
N LYS A 184 -15.75 2.84 -0.08
CA LYS A 184 -17.16 2.53 0.24
C LYS A 184 -17.90 1.82 -0.89
N THR A 185 -17.35 1.86 -2.11
CA THR A 185 -17.97 1.32 -3.33
C THR A 185 -17.39 -0.04 -3.76
N MET A 186 -16.35 -0.51 -3.08
CA MET A 186 -15.77 -1.87 -3.22
C MET A 186 -16.34 -2.83 -2.18
#